data_AF-A0A938GA82-F1
#
_entry.id   AF-A0A938GA82-F1
#
_cell.length_a   1.000
_cell.length_b   1.000
_cell.length_c   1.000
_cell.angle_alpha   90.00
_cell.angle_beta   90.00
_cell.angle_gamma   90.00
#
_symmetry.space_group_name_H-M   'P 1'
#
loop_
_entity.id
_entity.type
_entity.pdbx_description
1 polymer ?
#
loop_
_entity_poly.entity_id
_entity_poly.type
_entity_poly.pdbx_seq_one_letter_code
_entity_poly.pdbx_strand_id
1 'polypeptide(L)'
;MAAAQDELREFPPPTPAPPELAERANALAHAYPECFWFWHPEARVRHLEDVRLVIEHLREYGDHRAWRAAQELHRCLSPLFKKKY
;
A
#
# COMPACT_ATOMS: atom_id res chain seq x y z
N MET A 1 -5.05 -6.05 -43.20
CA MET A 1 -5.14 -6.77 -41.91
C MET A 1 -4.44 -5.90 -40.88
N ALA A 2 -5.19 -5.22 -40.02
CA ALA A 2 -4.63 -4.36 -38.99
C ALA A 2 -4.08 -5.25 -37.87
N ALA A 3 -2.78 -5.21 -37.65
CA ALA A 3 -2.15 -5.79 -36.48
C ALA A 3 -2.74 -5.10 -35.26
N ALA A 4 -3.57 -5.83 -34.51
CA ALA A 4 -3.91 -5.48 -33.14
C ALA A 4 -2.58 -5.48 -32.37
N GLN A 5 -1.99 -4.29 -32.22
CA GLN A 5 -0.96 -4.10 -31.23
C GLN A 5 -1.69 -4.21 -29.90
N ASP A 6 -1.56 -5.42 -29.37
CA ASP A 6 -1.73 -5.78 -27.97
C ASP A 6 -0.77 -4.89 -27.16
N GLU A 7 -1.12 -3.62 -27.03
CA GLU A 7 -0.58 -2.70 -26.04
C GLU A 7 -1.17 -3.12 -24.68
N LEU A 8 -0.90 -4.36 -24.28
CA LEU A 8 -0.90 -4.75 -22.88
C LEU A 8 0.15 -3.86 -22.23
N ARG A 9 -0.31 -2.68 -21.80
CA ARG A 9 0.39 -1.73 -20.96
C ARG A 9 1.17 -2.54 -19.95
N GLU A 10 2.48 -2.66 -20.15
CA GLU A 10 3.41 -3.30 -19.23
C GLU A 10 3.36 -2.48 -17.95
N PHE A 11 2.40 -2.77 -17.08
CA PHE A 11 2.40 -2.26 -15.73
C PHE A 11 3.70 -2.78 -15.13
N PRO A 12 4.59 -1.88 -14.66
CA PRO A 12 5.85 -2.31 -14.07
C PRO A 12 5.51 -3.34 -12.97
N PRO A 13 6.30 -4.41 -12.84
CA PRO A 13 6.02 -5.43 -11.84
C PRO A 13 5.93 -4.76 -10.46
N PRO A 14 4.90 -5.09 -9.67
CA PRO A 14 4.61 -4.40 -8.43
C PRO A 14 5.83 -4.51 -7.52
N THR A 15 6.28 -3.37 -6.98
CA THR A 15 7.54 -3.35 -6.24
C THR A 15 7.30 -4.04 -4.90
N PRO A 16 8.03 -5.13 -4.58
CA PRO A 16 7.82 -5.84 -3.33
C PRO A 16 8.10 -4.90 -2.16
N ALA A 17 7.18 -4.87 -1.21
CA ALA A 17 7.40 -4.12 0.02
C ALA A 17 8.42 -4.88 0.89
N PRO A 18 9.31 -4.16 1.60
CA PRO A 18 10.10 -4.80 2.63
C PRO A 18 9.18 -5.45 3.67
N PRO A 19 9.54 -6.65 4.18
CA PRO A 19 8.65 -7.45 5.03
C PRO A 19 8.20 -6.69 6.27
N GLU A 20 9.10 -5.97 6.94
CA GLU A 20 8.77 -5.16 8.12
C GLU A 20 7.72 -4.08 7.84
N LEU A 21 7.74 -3.48 6.64
CA LEU A 21 6.79 -2.46 6.22
C LEU A 21 5.44 -3.09 5.87
N ALA A 22 5.46 -4.21 5.16
CA ALA A 22 4.27 -4.97 4.79
C ALA A 22 3.54 -5.49 6.03
N GLU A 23 4.26 -6.02 7.01
CA GLU A 23 3.70 -6.50 8.29
C GLU A 23 3.04 -5.37 9.07
N ARG A 24 3.69 -4.20 9.16
CA ARG A 24 3.10 -3.01 9.83
C ARG A 24 1.84 -2.53 9.13
N ALA A 25 1.84 -2.44 7.81
CA ALA A 25 0.67 -2.05 7.04
C ALA A 25 -0.48 -3.05 7.19
N ASN A 26 -0.16 -4.34 7.21
CA ASN A 26 -1.12 -5.42 7.41
C ASN A 26 -1.75 -5.35 8.82
N ALA A 27 -0.93 -5.14 9.86
CA ALA A 27 -1.40 -4.94 11.23
C ALA A 27 -2.34 -3.72 11.34
N LEU A 28 -2.05 -2.63 10.62
CA LEU A 28 -2.92 -1.45 10.60
C LEU A 28 -4.23 -1.71 9.85
N ALA A 29 -4.20 -2.43 8.73
CA ALA A 29 -5.42 -2.83 8.02
C ALA A 29 -6.35 -3.68 8.91
N HIS A 30 -5.78 -4.55 9.74
CA HIS A 30 -6.52 -5.34 10.72
C HIS A 30 -6.98 -4.54 11.95
N ALA A 31 -6.22 -3.51 12.36
CA ALA A 31 -6.57 -2.68 13.51
C ALA A 31 -7.69 -1.68 13.21
N TYR A 32 -7.85 -1.28 11.95
CA TYR A 32 -8.85 -0.29 11.50
C TYR A 32 -9.76 -0.87 10.41
N PRO A 33 -10.48 -1.99 10.65
CA PRO A 33 -11.31 -2.63 9.63
C PRO A 33 -12.39 -1.70 9.05
N GLU A 34 -12.84 -0.70 9.80
CA GLU A 34 -13.78 0.33 9.34
C GLU A 34 -13.24 1.18 8.18
N CYS A 35 -11.92 1.38 8.11
CA CYS A 35 -11.26 2.10 7.00
C CYS A 35 -11.09 1.21 5.76
N PHE A 36 -11.25 -0.10 5.92
CA PHE A 36 -10.90 -1.14 4.96
C PHE A 36 -12.07 -2.08 4.68
N TRP A 37 -13.31 -1.57 4.67
CA TRP A 37 -14.51 -2.38 4.46
C TRP A 37 -14.54 -3.14 3.11
N PHE A 38 -13.76 -2.70 2.12
CA PHE A 38 -13.58 -3.34 0.81
C PHE A 38 -12.37 -4.30 0.76
N TRP A 39 -11.55 -4.33 1.82
CA TRP A 39 -10.34 -5.15 1.90
C TRP A 39 -10.71 -6.56 2.33
N HIS A 40 -10.28 -7.56 1.57
CA HIS A 40 -10.59 -8.95 1.90
C HIS A 40 -9.87 -9.37 3.20
N PRO A 41 -10.51 -10.14 4.10
CA PRO A 41 -9.87 -10.57 5.36
C PRO A 41 -8.59 -11.40 5.16
N GLU A 42 -8.44 -12.04 3.99
CA GLU A 42 -7.23 -12.78 3.61
C GLU A 42 -6.25 -11.98 2.75
N ALA A 43 -6.58 -10.73 2.39
CA ALA A 43 -5.72 -9.90 1.56
C ALA A 43 -4.47 -9.49 2.35
N ARG A 44 -3.31 -9.97 1.90
CA ARG A 44 -2.02 -9.63 2.48
C ARG A 44 -1.39 -8.48 1.71
N VAL A 45 -0.95 -7.47 2.44
CA VAL A 45 -0.04 -6.44 1.93
C VAL A 45 1.28 -7.13 1.54
N ARG A 46 1.66 -7.06 0.27
CA ARG A 46 2.91 -7.65 -0.25
C ARG A 46 3.74 -6.63 -1.02
N HIS A 47 3.10 -5.63 -1.59
CA HIS A 47 3.72 -4.66 -2.47
C HIS A 47 3.64 -3.25 -1.88
N LEU A 48 4.50 -2.35 -2.38
CA LEU A 48 4.49 -0.96 -1.96
C LEU A 48 3.17 -0.26 -2.34
N GLU A 49 2.51 -0.68 -3.42
CA GLU A 49 1.18 -0.20 -3.78
C GLU A 49 0.14 -0.50 -2.70
N ASP A 50 0.15 -1.71 -2.14
CA ASP A 50 -0.73 -2.09 -1.04
C ASP A 50 -0.50 -1.19 0.18
N VAL A 51 0.77 -0.95 0.53
CA VAL A 51 1.14 -0.07 1.66
C VAL A 51 0.65 1.36 1.43
N ARG A 52 0.77 1.87 0.20
CA ARG A 52 0.29 3.22 -0.15
C ARG A 52 -1.22 3.31 -0.01
N LEU A 53 -1.94 2.31 -0.48
CA LEU A 53 -3.39 2.26 -0.38
C LEU A 53 -3.84 2.22 1.08
N VAL A 54 -3.14 1.46 1.93
CA VAL A 54 -3.35 1.47 3.39
C VAL A 54 -3.16 2.87 3.98
N ILE A 55 -2.07 3.56 3.61
CA ILE A 55 -1.81 4.93 4.10
C ILE A 55 -2.89 5.90 3.64
N GLU A 56 -3.33 5.81 2.39
CA GLU A 56 -4.35 6.68 1.82
C GLU A 56 -5.67 6.53 2.57
N HIS A 57 -6.12 5.28 2.77
CA HIS A 57 -7.40 5.01 3.43
C HIS A 57 -7.38 5.36 4.91
N LEU A 58 -6.28 5.10 5.61
CA LEU A 58 -6.13 5.54 7.01
C LEU A 58 -6.16 7.07 7.14
N ARG A 59 -5.79 7.82 6.09
CA ARG A 59 -5.85 9.29 6.09
C ARG A 59 -7.21 9.83 5.65
N GLU A 60 -7.90 9.14 4.77
CA GLU A 60 -9.20 9.55 4.23
C GLU A 60 -10.36 9.18 5.15
N TYR A 61 -10.35 7.96 5.68
CA TYR A 61 -11.46 7.39 6.47
C TYR A 61 -11.12 7.20 7.96
N GLY A 62 -9.83 7.22 8.30
CA GLY A 62 -9.37 6.98 9.67
C GLY A 62 -9.53 8.16 10.61
N ASP A 63 -9.53 7.86 11.91
CA ASP A 63 -9.53 8.85 12.98
C ASP A 63 -8.14 9.51 13.17
N HIS A 64 -8.01 10.40 14.17
CA HIS A 64 -6.73 11.04 14.50
C HIS A 64 -5.60 10.05 14.85
N ARG A 65 -5.93 8.82 15.29
CA ARG A 65 -4.94 7.78 15.62
C ARG A 65 -4.52 7.04 14.35
N ALA A 66 -5.45 6.65 13.50
CA ALA A 66 -5.21 6.08 12.18
C ALA A 66 -4.35 7.03 11.33
N TRP A 67 -4.65 8.33 11.34
CA TRP A 67 -3.89 9.33 10.61
C TRP A 67 -2.43 9.41 11.08
N ARG A 68 -2.19 9.35 12.41
CA ARG A 68 -0.82 9.31 12.95
C ARG A 68 -0.09 8.05 12.56
N ALA A 69 -0.74 6.89 12.68
CA ALA A 69 -0.15 5.61 12.29
C ALA A 69 0.22 5.58 10.80
N ALA A 70 -0.64 6.15 9.94
CA ALA A 70 -0.36 6.29 8.51
C ALA A 70 0.86 7.17 8.25
N GLN A 71 1.02 8.27 8.99
CA GLN A 71 2.21 9.13 8.89
C GLN A 71 3.49 8.43 9.35
N GLU A 72 3.43 7.64 10.42
CA GLU A 72 4.58 6.84 10.88
C GLU A 72 4.98 5.80 9.82
N LEU A 73 4.00 5.12 9.22
CA LEU A 73 4.22 4.17 8.13
C LEU A 73 4.82 4.86 6.89
N HIS A 74 4.31 6.04 6.53
CA HIS A 74 4.83 6.85 5.42
C HIS A 74 6.28 7.34 5.67
N ARG A 75 6.61 7.69 6.92
CA ARG A 75 8.00 8.04 7.30
C ARG A 75 8.95 6.86 7.16
N CYS A 76 8.50 5.63 7.40
CA CYS A 76 9.29 4.42 7.15
C CYS A 76 9.49 4.15 5.64
N LEU A 77 8.52 4.53 4.80
CA LEU A 77 8.63 4.47 3.33
C LEU A 77 9.62 5.48 2.75
N SER A 78 9.67 6.69 3.29
CA SER A 78 10.51 7.79 2.76
C SER A 78 12.01 7.46 2.61
N PRO A 79 12.71 6.83 3.58
CA PRO A 79 14.11 6.44 3.42
C PRO A 79 14.31 5.27 2.45
N LEU A 80 13.32 4.37 2.33
CA LEU A 80 13.38 3.25 1.37
C LEU A 80 13.25 3.74 -0.07
N PHE A 81 12.46 4.80 -0.31
CA PHE A 81 12.36 5.47 -1.61
C PHE A 81 13.58 6.33 -1.95
N LYS A 82 14.31 6.86 -0.94
CA LYS A 82 15.54 7.63 -1.16
C LYS A 82 16.72 6.79 -1.66
N LYS A 83 16.67 5.47 -1.54
CA LYS A 83 17.75 4.56 -1.99
C LYS A 83 17.55 4.11 -3.45
N LYS A 84 17.47 5.08 -4.35
CA LYS A 84 17.68 4.92 -5.79
C LYS A 84 18.18 6.24 -6.32
N TYR A 85 19.47 6.54 -6.12
CA TYR A 85 20.35 7.32 -6.99
C TYR A 85 21.79 7.13 -6.49
#